data_AF-A0A1W1I7F0-F1
#
_entry.id   AF-A0A1W1I7F0-F1
#
_cell.length_a   1.000
_cell.length_b   1.000
_cell.length_c   1.000
_cell.angle_alpha   90.00
_cell.angle_beta   90.00
_cell.angle_gamma   90.00
#
_symmetry.space_group_name_H-M   'P 1'
#
loop_
_entity.id
_entity.type
_entity.pdbx_description
1 polymer ?
#
loop_
_entity_poly.entity_id
_entity_poly.type
_entity_poly.pdbx_seq_one_letter_code
_entity_poly.pdbx_strand_id
1 'polypeptide(L)'
;MSWLCSWLLGPEGLWVVICLFAYLAAVSNNPSTPAGNEFLESLWIAIPLVGVPLTFLTGYLPGGWSGRWLLRLIVASLFGVVVASFLAASGVDYHDSRNSGLMAAPFYSLTIGLFVLIPGAAIAAIAAILLFWRRNKAHGRG
;
A
#
# COMPACT_ATOMS: atom_id res chain seq x y z
N MET A 1 -17.13 16.75 8.01
CA MET A 1 -15.88 16.05 8.40
C MET A 1 -14.71 16.92 8.01
N SER A 2 -13.73 17.14 8.90
CA SER A 2 -12.53 17.94 8.57
C SER A 2 -11.66 17.24 7.52
N TRP A 3 -10.93 18.01 6.71
CA TRP A 3 -10.02 17.51 5.68
C TRP A 3 -9.00 16.49 6.23
N LEU A 4 -8.52 16.72 7.47
CA LEU A 4 -7.62 15.82 8.19
C LEU A 4 -8.21 14.42 8.43
N CYS A 5 -9.48 14.30 8.85
CA CYS A 5 -10.10 12.99 9.04
C CYS A 5 -10.21 12.19 7.74
N SER A 6 -10.45 12.85 6.60
CA SER A 6 -10.49 12.19 5.28
C SER A 6 -9.11 11.78 4.78
N TRP A 7 -8.05 12.44 5.28
CA TRP A 7 -6.67 12.09 4.94
C TRP A 7 -6.15 10.93 5.78
N LEU A 8 -6.39 10.97 7.10
CA LEU A 8 -6.03 9.92 8.05
C LEU A 8 -6.78 8.60 7.80
N LEU A 9 -8.05 8.67 7.38
CA LEU A 9 -8.86 7.50 7.04
C LEU A 9 -8.73 7.09 5.56
N GLY A 10 -7.85 7.76 4.80
CA GLY A 10 -7.63 7.49 3.39
C GLY A 10 -6.50 6.48 3.12
N PRO A 11 -6.18 6.24 1.84
CA PRO A 11 -5.05 5.41 1.44
C PRO A 11 -3.73 5.83 2.10
N GLU A 12 -3.49 7.14 2.26
CA GLU A 12 -2.26 7.68 2.83
C GLU A 12 -2.09 7.31 4.29
N GLY A 13 -3.14 7.48 5.11
CA GLY A 13 -3.09 7.10 6.53
C GLY A 13 -2.84 5.62 6.74
N LEU A 14 -3.46 4.76 5.91
CA LEU A 14 -3.21 3.32 5.95
C LEU A 14 -1.74 3.00 5.66
N TRP A 15 -1.14 3.61 4.63
CA TRP A 15 0.26 3.39 4.30
C TRP A 15 1.21 3.92 5.39
N VAL A 16 0.89 5.04 6.03
CA VAL A 16 1.66 5.51 7.19
C VAL A 16 1.67 4.47 8.31
N VAL A 17 0.53 3.83 8.60
CA VAL A 17 0.45 2.77 9.61
C VAL A 17 1.25 1.53 9.19
N ILE A 18 1.18 1.12 7.92
CA ILE A 18 1.98 -0.01 7.40
C ILE A 18 3.47 0.29 7.50
N CYS A 19 3.91 1.49 7.10
CA CYS A 19 5.30 1.92 7.23
C CYS A 19 5.75 1.94 8.70
N LEU A 20 4.91 2.42 9.62
CA LEU A 20 5.21 2.40 11.04
C LEU A 20 5.38 0.98 11.56
N PHE A 21 4.50 0.05 11.17
CA PHE A 21 4.64 -1.36 11.54
C PHE A 21 5.93 -1.98 10.99
N ALA A 22 6.25 -1.75 9.72
CA ALA A 22 7.48 -2.23 9.10
C ALA A 22 8.72 -1.67 9.81
N TYR A 23 8.71 -0.39 10.17
CA TYR A 23 9.78 0.24 10.94
C TYR A 23 9.95 -0.39 12.34
N LEU A 24 8.85 -0.57 13.09
CA LEU A 24 8.90 -1.17 14.42
C LEU A 24 9.40 -2.61 14.36
N ALA A 25 8.97 -3.38 13.35
CA ALA A 25 9.48 -4.71 13.09
C ALA A 25 10.99 -4.70 12.83
N ALA A 26 11.46 -3.80 11.96
CA ALA A 26 12.88 -3.67 11.62
C ALA A 26 13.73 -3.32 12.85
N VAL A 27 13.30 -2.33 13.64
CA VAL A 27 14.01 -1.90 14.87
C VAL A 27 14.04 -3.01 15.92
N SER A 28 12.98 -3.83 16.00
CA SER A 28 12.91 -4.94 16.97
C SER A 28 13.90 -6.07 16.68
N ASN A 29 14.40 -6.18 15.44
CA ASN A 29 15.40 -7.16 15.03
C ASN A 29 16.84 -6.66 15.26
N ASN A 30 17.08 -5.95 16.37
CA ASN A 30 18.40 -5.47 16.75
C ASN A 30 18.71 -5.88 18.22
N PRO A 31 19.66 -6.81 18.47
CA PRO A 31 20.57 -7.43 17.50
C PRO A 31 19.83 -8.40 16.56
N SER A 32 20.33 -8.53 15.32
CA SER A 32 19.68 -9.33 14.29
C SER A 32 19.69 -10.81 14.61
N THR A 33 18.53 -11.45 14.41
CA THR A 33 18.33 -12.89 14.63
C THR A 33 17.94 -13.59 13.33
N PRO A 34 18.24 -14.89 13.15
CA PRO A 34 17.82 -15.62 11.95
C PRO A 34 16.31 -15.57 11.72
N ALA A 35 15.52 -15.74 12.79
CA ALA A 35 14.06 -15.70 12.72
C ALA A 35 13.53 -14.30 12.38
N GLY A 36 14.14 -13.24 12.93
CA GLY A 36 13.76 -11.86 12.60
C GLY A 36 14.10 -11.48 11.16
N ASN A 37 15.24 -11.95 10.65
CA ASN A 37 15.62 -11.75 9.25
C ASN A 37 14.63 -12.44 8.29
N GLU A 38 14.27 -13.70 8.56
CA GLU A 38 13.27 -14.44 7.75
C GLU A 38 11.88 -13.78 7.79
N PHE A 39 11.48 -13.27 8.97
CA PHE A 39 10.24 -12.53 9.11
C PHE A 39 10.24 -11.24 8.28
N LEU A 40 11.31 -10.46 8.34
CA LEU A 40 11.43 -9.21 7.58
C LEU A 40 11.56 -9.45 6.07
N GLU A 41 12.24 -10.53 5.65
CA GLU A 41 12.25 -10.97 4.25
C GLU A 41 10.83 -11.30 3.77
N SER A 42 10.06 -12.03 4.57
CA SER A 42 8.65 -12.32 4.28
C SER A 42 7.79 -11.05 4.26
N LEU A 43 8.10 -10.09 5.14
CA LEU A 43 7.33 -8.87 5.31
C LEU A 43 7.39 -7.96 4.08
N TRP A 44 8.56 -7.73 3.47
CA TRP A 44 8.65 -6.88 2.27
C TRP A 44 7.97 -7.49 1.04
N ILE A 45 7.77 -8.82 1.02
CA ILE A 45 6.95 -9.52 0.02
C ILE A 45 5.46 -9.42 0.36
N ALA A 46 5.09 -9.56 1.63
CA ALA A 46 3.70 -9.46 2.08
C ALA A 46 3.12 -8.05 1.95
N ILE A 47 3.94 -7.01 2.13
CA ILE A 47 3.55 -5.60 2.02
C ILE A 47 2.76 -5.29 0.74
N PRO A 48 3.25 -5.59 -0.48
CA PRO A 48 2.50 -5.33 -1.70
C PRO A 48 1.30 -6.27 -1.86
N LEU A 49 1.39 -7.52 -1.41
CA LEU A 49 0.32 -8.51 -1.56
C LEU A 49 -0.88 -8.26 -0.65
N VAL A 50 -0.66 -7.66 0.52
CA VAL A 50 -1.70 -7.39 1.51
C VAL A 50 -2.01 -5.90 1.60
N GLY A 51 -0.98 -5.05 1.65
CA GLY A 51 -1.11 -3.60 1.78
C GLY A 51 -1.86 -2.99 0.60
N VAL A 52 -1.54 -3.39 -0.64
CA VAL A 52 -2.24 -2.86 -1.83
C VAL A 52 -3.73 -3.24 -1.81
N PRO A 53 -4.16 -4.50 -1.64
CA PRO A 53 -5.59 -4.82 -1.52
C PRO A 53 -6.30 -4.07 -0.38
N LEU A 54 -5.65 -3.94 0.78
CA LEU A 54 -6.23 -3.20 1.91
C LEU A 54 -6.49 -1.72 1.56
N THR A 55 -5.68 -1.10 0.69
CA THR A 55 -5.91 0.30 0.30
C THR A 55 -7.21 0.50 -0.47
N PHE A 56 -7.69 -0.51 -1.20
CA PHE A 56 -8.99 -0.45 -1.87
C PHE A 56 -10.16 -0.41 -0.87
N LEU A 57 -9.98 -0.97 0.34
CA LEU A 57 -11.01 -0.92 1.38
C LEU A 57 -11.29 0.51 1.86
N THR A 58 -10.34 1.43 1.68
CA THR A 58 -10.56 2.86 1.97
C THR A 58 -11.61 3.49 1.07
N GLY A 59 -11.98 2.83 -0.04
CA GLY A 59 -13.11 3.22 -0.87
C GLY A 59 -14.45 3.13 -0.14
N TYR A 60 -14.57 2.28 0.88
CA TYR A 60 -15.77 2.20 1.72
C TYR A 60 -15.80 3.25 2.84
N LEU A 61 -14.73 4.01 3.02
CA LEU A 61 -14.64 5.06 4.03
C LEU A 61 -15.13 6.41 3.51
N PRO A 62 -15.45 7.37 4.39
CA PRO A 62 -15.93 8.69 4.00
C PRO A 62 -14.95 9.43 3.07
N GLY A 63 -15.40 9.78 1.87
CA GLY A 63 -14.58 10.37 0.81
C GLY A 63 -14.06 9.36 -0.24
N GLY A 64 -14.34 8.07 -0.04
CA GLY A 64 -14.12 7.00 -1.00
C GLY A 64 -14.97 7.14 -2.26
N TRP A 65 -14.54 6.50 -3.35
CA TRP A 65 -15.14 6.59 -4.70
C TRP A 65 -15.24 7.99 -5.31
N SER A 66 -14.65 9.01 -4.68
CA SER A 66 -14.48 10.31 -5.30
C SER A 66 -13.48 10.23 -6.46
N GLY A 67 -13.60 11.09 -7.48
CA GLY A 67 -12.65 11.08 -8.60
C GLY A 67 -11.20 11.26 -8.18
N ARG A 68 -10.95 11.93 -7.05
CA ARG A 68 -9.60 12.11 -6.47
C ARG A 68 -9.13 10.92 -5.64
N TRP A 69 -10.04 10.05 -5.18
CA TRP A 69 -9.70 8.88 -4.35
C TRP A 69 -8.83 7.90 -5.12
N LEU A 70 -9.13 7.60 -6.39
CA LEU A 70 -8.35 6.66 -7.17
C LEU A 70 -6.91 7.15 -7.40
N LEU A 71 -6.73 8.44 -7.67
CA LEU A 71 -5.40 9.05 -7.78
C LEU A 71 -4.62 8.95 -6.46
N ARG A 72 -5.27 9.30 -5.34
CA ARG A 72 -4.69 9.17 -4.00
C ARG A 72 -4.29 7.73 -3.69
N LEU A 73 -5.15 6.77 -4.02
CA LEU A 73 -4.87 5.34 -3.84
C LEU A 73 -3.63 4.91 -4.64
N ILE A 74 -3.56 5.25 -5.92
CA ILE A 74 -2.41 4.88 -6.77
C ILE A 74 -1.13 5.49 -6.22
N VAL A 75 -1.11 6.81 -5.99
CA VAL A 75 0.09 7.50 -5.52
C VAL A 75 0.52 6.97 -4.15
N ALA A 76 -0.41 6.88 -3.19
CA ALA A 76 -0.11 6.38 -1.86
C ALA A 76 0.43 4.94 -1.90
N SER A 77 -0.11 4.08 -2.76
CA SER A 77 0.36 2.70 -2.92
C SER A 77 1.74 2.59 -3.56
N LEU A 78 2.06 3.42 -4.55
CA LEU A 78 3.41 3.43 -5.13
C LEU A 78 4.47 3.83 -4.09
N PHE A 79 4.23 4.94 -3.39
CA PHE A 79 5.17 5.41 -2.37
C PHE A 79 5.20 4.50 -1.15
N GLY A 80 4.04 4.07 -0.68
CA GLY A 80 3.89 3.25 0.51
C GLY A 80 4.55 1.89 0.37
N VAL A 81 4.38 1.19 -0.76
CA VAL A 81 5.08 -0.08 -1.03
C VAL A 81 6.59 0.12 -0.98
N VAL A 82 7.11 1.13 -1.68
CA VAL A 82 8.56 1.37 -1.73
C VAL A 82 9.11 1.67 -0.33
N VAL A 83 8.49 2.58 0.41
CA VAL A 83 8.96 3.00 1.74
C VAL A 83 8.84 1.87 2.75
N ALA A 84 7.69 1.20 2.84
CA ALA A 84 7.49 0.12 3.80
C ALA A 84 8.43 -1.06 3.53
N SER A 85 8.63 -1.44 2.27
CA SER A 85 9.52 -2.54 1.91
C SER A 85 10.99 -2.19 2.11
N PHE A 86 11.37 -0.93 1.89
CA PHE A 86 12.71 -0.45 2.25
C PHE A 86 12.95 -0.51 3.76
N LEU A 87 11.97 -0.08 4.57
CA LEU A 87 12.05 -0.15 6.03
C LEU A 87 12.13 -1.59 6.54
N ALA A 88 11.37 -2.51 5.95
CA ALA A 88 11.46 -3.93 6.30
C ALA A 88 12.84 -4.51 5.93
N ALA A 89 13.32 -4.23 4.72
CA ALA A 89 14.61 -4.73 4.24
C ALA A 89 15.81 -4.14 5.01
N SER A 90 15.70 -2.91 5.52
CA SER A 90 16.79 -2.28 6.29
C SER A 90 17.00 -2.87 7.69
N GLY A 91 16.02 -3.63 8.20
CA GLY A 91 16.15 -4.37 9.46
C GLY A 91 16.77 -5.77 9.31
N VAL A 92 17.08 -6.20 8.08
CA VAL A 92 17.69 -7.51 7.80
C VAL A 92 19.21 -7.36 7.76
N ASP A 93 19.92 -8.20 8.53
CA ASP A 93 21.37 -8.27 8.47
C ASP A 93 21.88 -9.71 8.57
N TYR A 94 22.45 -10.22 7.47
CA TYR A 94 23.06 -11.55 7.39
C TYR A 94 24.55 -11.57 7.71
N HIS A 95 25.20 -10.41 7.87
CA HIS A 95 26.65 -10.28 8.00
C HIS A 95 27.46 -10.95 6.87
N ASP A 96 26.85 -11.10 5.68
CA ASP A 96 27.44 -11.76 4.51
C ASP A 96 27.08 -11.06 3.18
N SER A 97 27.39 -11.70 2.05
CA SER A 97 27.16 -11.15 0.71
C SER A 97 25.67 -10.97 0.35
N ARG A 98 24.73 -11.62 1.05
CA ARG A 98 23.28 -11.52 0.80
C ARG A 98 22.75 -10.12 1.06
N ASN A 99 23.40 -9.36 1.95
CA ASN A 99 23.02 -7.99 2.26
C ASN A 99 23.01 -7.08 1.02
N SER A 100 23.86 -7.37 0.03
CA SER A 100 23.89 -6.62 -1.24
C SER A 100 22.58 -6.71 -2.03
N GLY A 101 21.85 -7.83 -1.90
CA GLY A 101 20.57 -8.05 -2.57
C GLY A 101 19.40 -7.30 -1.90
N LEU A 102 19.51 -6.92 -0.64
CA LEU A 102 18.44 -6.24 0.12
C LEU A 102 18.11 -4.85 -0.45
N MET A 103 19.09 -4.18 -1.06
CA MET A 103 18.88 -2.89 -1.73
C MET A 103 17.94 -2.98 -2.94
N ALA A 104 17.77 -4.18 -3.51
CA ALA A 104 16.84 -4.43 -4.61
C ALA A 104 15.40 -4.76 -4.12
N ALA A 105 15.22 -5.09 -2.83
CA ALA A 105 13.93 -5.51 -2.28
C ALA A 105 12.78 -4.50 -2.54
N PRO A 106 12.96 -3.17 -2.41
CA PRO A 106 11.90 -2.21 -2.72
C PRO A 106 11.46 -2.25 -4.19
N PHE A 107 12.38 -2.54 -5.13
CA PHE A 107 12.06 -2.62 -6.56
C PHE A 107 11.29 -3.90 -6.91
N TYR A 108 11.69 -5.04 -6.33
CA TYR A 108 10.93 -6.29 -6.45
C TYR A 108 9.54 -6.15 -5.84
N SER A 109 9.47 -5.57 -4.63
CA SER A 109 8.22 -5.31 -3.94
C SER A 109 7.29 -4.39 -4.75
N LEU A 110 7.83 -3.31 -5.33
CA LEU A 110 7.07 -2.42 -6.20
C LEU A 110 6.54 -3.15 -7.44
N THR A 111 7.35 -4.02 -8.05
CA THR A 111 6.93 -4.81 -9.21
C THR A 111 5.74 -5.71 -8.86
N ILE A 112 5.82 -6.43 -7.74
CA ILE A 112 4.69 -7.23 -7.21
C ILE A 112 3.48 -6.32 -6.94
N GLY A 113 3.70 -5.18 -6.30
CA GLY A 113 2.67 -4.20 -6.00
C GLY A 113 1.95 -3.71 -7.25
N LEU A 114 2.66 -3.47 -8.36
CA LEU A 114 2.08 -3.06 -9.64
C LEU A 114 1.19 -4.15 -10.26
N PHE A 115 1.60 -5.42 -10.17
CA PHE A 115 0.77 -6.55 -10.63
C PHE A 115 -0.55 -6.67 -9.88
N VAL A 116 -0.62 -6.20 -8.63
CA VAL A 116 -1.86 -6.15 -7.84
C VAL A 116 -2.61 -4.84 -8.07
N LEU A 117 -1.89 -3.72 -8.09
CA LEU A 117 -2.44 -2.36 -8.16
C LEU A 117 -3.11 -2.08 -9.51
N ILE A 118 -2.48 -2.46 -10.62
CA ILE A 118 -2.99 -2.12 -11.96
C ILE A 118 -4.35 -2.78 -12.22
N PRO A 119 -4.52 -4.12 -12.04
CA PRO A 119 -5.82 -4.75 -12.21
C PRO A 119 -6.87 -4.20 -11.22
N GLY A 120 -6.49 -4.02 -9.95
CA GLY A 120 -7.39 -3.47 -8.93
C GLY A 120 -7.87 -2.05 -9.27
N ALA A 121 -6.96 -1.18 -9.71
CA ALA A 121 -7.26 0.19 -10.10
C ALA A 121 -8.15 0.22 -11.35
N ALA A 122 -7.92 -0.66 -12.32
CA ALA A 122 -8.78 -0.79 -13.51
C ALA A 122 -10.21 -1.19 -13.12
N ILE A 123 -10.36 -2.21 -12.26
CA ILE A 123 -11.67 -2.65 -11.76
C ILE A 123 -12.37 -1.51 -11.01
N ALA A 124 -11.66 -0.83 -10.12
CA ALA A 124 -12.20 0.29 -9.36
C ALA A 124 -12.62 1.46 -10.26
N ALA A 125 -11.84 1.78 -11.29
CA ALA A 125 -12.16 2.81 -12.28
C ALA A 125 -13.44 2.46 -13.05
N ILE A 126 -13.56 1.23 -13.54
CA ILE A 126 -14.77 0.75 -14.24
C ILE A 126 -15.99 0.86 -13.33
N ALA A 127 -15.88 0.41 -12.07
CA ALA A 127 -16.97 0.49 -11.11
C ALA A 127 -17.39 1.95 -10.83
N ALA A 128 -16.42 2.86 -10.66
CA ALA A 128 -16.70 4.28 -10.45
C ALA A 128 -17.43 4.91 -11.65
N ILE A 129 -17.01 4.58 -12.87
CA ILE A 129 -17.68 5.00 -14.11
C ILE A 129 -19.12 4.47 -14.11
N LEU A 130 -19.34 3.16 -13.93
CA LEU A 130 -20.67 2.57 -13.94
C LEU A 130 -21.62 3.21 -12.90
N LEU A 131 -21.12 3.51 -11.70
CA LEU A 131 -21.88 4.20 -10.67
C LEU A 131 -22.26 5.63 -11.09
N PHE A 132 -21.32 6.37 -11.69
CA PHE A 132 -21.58 7.71 -12.20
C PHE A 132 -22.66 7.71 -13.30
N TRP A 133 -22.56 6.79 -14.26
CA TRP A 133 -23.56 6.64 -15.33
C TRP A 133 -24.96 6.30 -14.79
N ARG A 134 -25.05 5.44 -13.77
CA ARG A 134 -26.32 5.11 -13.10
C ARG A 134 -26.94 6.33 -12.42
N ARG A 135 -26.14 7.17 -11.75
CA ARG A 135 -26.64 8.41 -11.12
C ARG A 135 -27.17 9.40 -12.15
N ASN A 136 -26.47 9.61 -13.26
CA ASN A 136 -26.92 10.55 -14.30
C ASN A 136 -28.23 10.10 -14.98
N LYS A 137 -28.41 8.79 -15.23
CA LYS A 137 -29.68 8.26 -15.76
C LYS A 137 -30.86 8.45 -14.81
N ALA A 138 -30.63 8.43 -13.50
CA ALA A 138 -31.68 8.67 -12.51
C ALA A 138 -32.12 10.15 -12.45
N HIS A 139 -31.23 11.09 -12.73
CA HIS A 139 -31.54 12.53 -12.75
C HIS A 139 -32.06 13.04 -14.10
N GLY A 140 -31.81 12.33 -15.21
CA GLY A 140 -32.29 12.69 -16.56
C GLY A 140 -33.70 12.19 -16.93
N ARG A 141 -34.54 11.84 -15.94
CA ARG A 141 -35.94 11.42 -16.12
C ARG A 141 -36.92 12.31 -15.33
N GLY A 142 -36.65 13.62 -15.30
CA GLY A 142 -37.57 14.65 -14.81
C GLY A 142 -38.18 15.40 -15.97
#